data_AF-Q7V8X8-F1
#
_entry.id   AF-Q7V8X8-F1
#
_cell.length_a   1.000
_cell.length_b   1.000
_cell.length_c   1.000
_cell.angle_alpha   90.00
_cell.angle_beta   90.00
_cell.angle_gamma   90.00
#
_symmetry.space_group_name_H-M   'P 1'
#
loop_
_entity.id
_entity.type
_entity.pdbx_description
1 polymer ?
#
loop_
_entity_poly.entity_id
_entity_poly.type
_entity_poly.pdbx_seq_one_letter_code
_entity_poly.pdbx_strand_id
1 'polypeptide(L)'
;MGGSSACEPEGWLIDPNKHWSLRFHRDQKSWSSDLFVFMDKGRAMPDGSPALLKSRRHLPKRDAVEIWNKLRADGWHRVEPQWGLGLDP
;
A
#
# COMPACT_ATOMS: atom_id res chain seq x y z
N MET A 1 -17.83 -8.52 -15.54
CA MET A 1 -18.36 -7.19 -15.19
C MET A 1 -17.34 -6.54 -14.27
N GLY A 2 -16.58 -5.57 -14.78
CA GLY A 2 -15.51 -4.89 -14.07
C GLY A 2 -16.08 -3.97 -12.99
N GLY A 3 -15.90 -4.35 -11.74
CA GLY A 3 -16.20 -3.50 -10.59
C GLY A 3 -15.13 -2.42 -10.48
N SER A 4 -15.54 -1.18 -10.72
CA SER A 4 -14.78 0.05 -10.59
C SER A 4 -13.87 0.08 -9.35
N SER A 5 -12.59 -0.26 -9.50
CA SER A 5 -11.56 -0.21 -8.43
C SER A 5 -11.01 1.21 -8.19
N ALA A 6 -11.70 2.25 -8.67
CA ALA A 6 -11.14 3.60 -8.76
C ALA A 6 -11.11 4.39 -7.43
N CYS A 7 -11.63 3.85 -6.33
CA CYS A 7 -11.71 4.55 -5.04
C CYS A 7 -11.18 3.73 -3.85
N GLU A 8 -10.39 2.69 -4.11
CA GLU A 8 -9.79 1.87 -3.05
C GLU A 8 -8.27 2.06 -3.04
N PRO A 9 -7.65 2.42 -1.89
CA PRO A 9 -6.22 2.54 -1.78
C PRO A 9 -5.65 1.12 -1.73
N GLU A 10 -5.55 0.47 -2.90
CA GLU A 10 -5.03 -0.88 -3.05
C GLU A 10 -3.83 -0.87 -4.02
N GLY A 11 -2.69 -1.30 -3.49
CA GLY A 11 -1.45 -1.41 -4.25
C GLY A 11 -0.28 -0.70 -3.57
N TRP A 12 0.73 -0.39 -4.39
CA TRP A 12 2.02 0.07 -3.92
C TRP A 12 2.30 1.48 -4.40
N LEU A 13 2.75 2.34 -3.50
CA LEU A 13 3.25 3.66 -3.81
C LEU A 13 4.74 3.72 -3.48
N ILE A 14 5.55 4.25 -4.38
CA ILE A 14 6.95 4.57 -4.12
C ILE A 14 7.10 6.07 -4.00
N ASP A 15 8.01 6.50 -3.12
CA ASP A 15 8.37 7.91 -3.03
C ASP A 15 9.15 8.33 -4.29
N PRO A 16 9.14 9.62 -4.66
CA PRO A 16 9.85 10.09 -5.85
C PRO A 16 11.36 9.82 -5.81
N ASN A 17 11.97 9.67 -4.63
CA ASN A 17 13.38 9.34 -4.47
C ASN A 17 13.66 7.83 -4.47
N LYS A 18 12.63 6.97 -4.55
CA LYS A 18 12.75 5.50 -4.56
C LYS A 18 13.42 4.89 -3.32
N HIS A 19 13.39 5.59 -2.20
CA HIS A 19 13.89 5.15 -0.90
C HIS A 19 12.82 4.46 -0.04
N TRP A 20 11.55 4.82 -0.20
CA TRP A 20 10.44 4.35 0.60
C TRP A 20 9.32 3.87 -0.30
N SER A 21 8.68 2.82 0.16
CA SER A 21 7.54 2.24 -0.51
C SER A 21 6.46 1.95 0.52
N LEU A 22 5.24 2.20 0.13
CA LEU A 22 4.04 2.04 0.94
C LEU A 22 3.14 1.05 0.24
N ARG A 23 2.82 -0.04 0.92
CA ARG A 23 1.82 -1.01 0.47
C ARG A 23 0.52 -0.74 1.20
N PHE A 24 -0.54 -0.53 0.44
CA PHE A 24 -1.89 -0.45 0.95
C PHE A 24 -2.65 -1.70 0.52
N HIS A 25 -3.22 -2.41 1.48
CA HIS A 25 -4.10 -3.53 1.21
C HIS A 25 -5.22 -3.59 2.24
N ARG A 26 -6.42 -3.97 1.78
CA ARG A 26 -7.59 -4.08 2.65
C ARG A 26 -7.45 -5.27 3.61
N ASP A 27 -8.05 -5.14 4.79
CA ASP A 27 -8.32 -6.27 5.66
C ASP A 27 -9.59 -6.99 5.18
N GLN A 28 -9.43 -8.15 4.55
CA GLN A 28 -10.56 -8.93 4.02
C GLN A 28 -11.41 -9.57 5.14
N LYS A 29 -10.93 -9.58 6.39
CA LYS A 29 -11.67 -10.11 7.56
C LYS A 29 -12.70 -9.14 8.13
N SER A 30 -12.69 -7.88 7.73
CA SER A 30 -13.62 -6.87 8.21
C SER A 30 -15.00 -7.04 7.55
N TRP A 31 -15.82 -7.92 8.12
CA TRP A 31 -17.22 -8.11 7.75
C TRP A 31 -18.04 -6.93 8.30
N SER A 32 -18.56 -6.10 7.39
CA SER A 32 -19.58 -5.07 7.63
C SER A 32 -19.10 -3.73 8.24
N SER A 33 -19.29 -2.67 7.44
CA SER A 33 -19.21 -1.24 7.76
C SER A 33 -17.84 -0.58 8.05
N ASP A 34 -16.93 -1.19 8.80
CA ASP A 34 -15.63 -0.57 9.13
C ASP A 34 -14.51 -1.23 8.30
N LEU A 35 -14.38 -0.79 7.05
CA LEU A 35 -13.30 -1.23 6.17
C LEU A 35 -11.98 -0.65 6.69
N PHE A 36 -11.15 -1.48 7.30
CA PHE A 36 -9.78 -1.10 7.64
C PHE A 36 -8.80 -1.48 6.52
N VAL A 37 -7.74 -0.69 6.40
CA VAL A 37 -6.66 -0.83 5.44
C VAL A 37 -5.34 -0.91 6.20
N PHE A 38 -4.55 -1.90 5.85
CA PHE A 38 -3.16 -1.99 6.28
C PHE A 38 -2.29 -1.14 5.37
N MET A 39 -1.58 -0.20 5.99
CA MET A 39 -0.55 0.60 5.36
C MET A 39 0.81 0.14 5.88
N ASP A 40 1.51 -0.61 5.04
CA ASP A 40 2.84 -1.15 5.29
C ASP A 40 3.89 -0.22 4.70
N LYS A 41 4.66 0.44 5.57
CA LYS A 41 5.82 1.25 5.16
C LYS A 41 7.07 0.41 5.21
N GLY A 42 7.70 0.23 4.06
CA GLY A 42 8.98 -0.46 3.95
C GLY A 42 9.94 0.26 3.02
N ARG A 43 11.17 -0.23 3.01
CA ARG A 43 12.20 0.19 2.05
C ARG A 43 12.59 -1.03 1.24
N ALA A 44 12.32 -0.96 -0.07
CA ALA A 44 12.86 -1.92 -1.01
C ALA A 44 14.39 -1.79 -0.99
N MET A 45 15.09 -2.90 -0.78
CA MET A 45 16.54 -2.91 -0.88
C MET A 45 16.91 -3.11 -2.35
N PRO A 46 17.83 -2.32 -2.91
CA PRO A 46 18.27 -2.46 -4.31
C PRO A 46 18.93 -3.81 -4.59
N ASP A 47 19.35 -4.50 -3.53
CA ASP A 47 19.97 -5.82 -3.55
C ASP A 47 18.96 -6.98 -3.75
N GLY A 48 17.66 -6.69 -3.90
CA GLY A 48 16.62 -7.70 -4.03
C GLY A 48 16.25 -8.40 -2.70
N SER A 49 16.91 -8.02 -1.61
CA SER A 49 16.56 -8.45 -0.25
C SER A 49 15.11 -8.07 0.12
N PRO A 50 14.44 -8.87 0.97
CA PRO A 50 13.09 -8.58 1.43
C PRO A 50 13.06 -7.19 2.06
N ALA A 51 12.06 -6.40 1.70
CA ALA A 51 11.99 -5.04 2.23
C ALA A 51 11.89 -5.06 3.74
N LEU A 52 12.66 -4.18 4.36
CA LEU A 52 12.55 -3.91 5.79
C LEU A 52 11.22 -3.19 6.01
N LEU A 53 10.21 -3.96 6.40
CA LEU A 53 8.94 -3.43 6.88
C LEU A 53 9.24 -2.63 8.15
N LYS A 54 9.26 -1.31 8.00
CA LYS A 54 9.62 -0.41 9.08
C LYS A 54 8.44 -0.19 10.01
N SER A 55 7.23 -0.11 9.47
CA SER A 55 6.02 0.07 10.26
C SER A 55 4.80 -0.42 9.49
N ARG A 56 3.91 -1.12 10.19
CA ARG A 56 2.56 -1.43 9.74
C ARG A 56 1.58 -0.56 10.50
N ARG A 57 0.72 0.16 9.80
CA ARG A 57 -0.41 0.89 10.38
C ARG A 57 -1.71 0.24 9.94
N HIS A 58 -2.64 0.11 10.88
CA HIS A 58 -4.01 -0.31 10.61
C HIS A 58 -4.89 0.93 10.74
N LEU A 59 -5.46 1.39 9.63
CA LEU A 59 -6.19 2.66 9.55
C LEU A 59 -7.55 2.40 8.90
N PRO A 60 -8.60 3.14 9.27
CA PRO A 60 -9.87 3.05 8.56
C PRO A 60 -9.69 3.53 7.11
N LYS A 61 -10.50 2.99 6.19
CA LYS A 61 -10.42 3.24 4.74
C LYS A 61 -10.44 4.73 4.40
N ARG A 62 -11.23 5.54 5.13
CA ARG A 62 -11.30 7.00 4.92
C ARG A 62 -9.91 7.66 5.04
N ASP A 63 -9.20 7.34 6.11
CA ASP A 63 -7.88 7.88 6.40
C ASP A 63 -6.85 7.35 5.39
N ALA A 64 -6.95 6.08 5.02
CA ALA A 64 -6.10 5.48 4.00
C ALA A 64 -6.29 6.13 2.62
N VAL A 65 -7.52 6.46 2.23
CA VAL A 65 -7.83 7.17 0.97
C VAL A 65 -7.28 8.59 1.01
N GLU A 66 -7.43 9.31 2.11
CA GLU A 66 -6.86 10.65 2.26
C GLU A 66 -5.33 10.63 2.16
N ILE A 67 -4.68 9.67 2.84
CA ILE A 67 -3.23 9.49 2.79
C ILE A 67 -2.79 9.15 1.37
N TRP A 68 -3.47 8.22 0.71
CA TRP A 68 -3.18 7.83 -0.67
C TRP A 68 -3.23 9.03 -1.63
N ASN A 69 -4.28 9.86 -1.54
CA ASN A 69 -4.40 11.06 -2.36
C ASN A 69 -3.32 12.09 -2.04
N LYS A 70 -3.00 12.30 -0.76
CA LYS A 70 -1.91 13.19 -0.33
C LYS A 70 -0.56 12.73 -0.87
N LEU A 71 -0.26 11.45 -0.80
CA LEU A 71 0.98 10.87 -1.34
C LEU A 71 1.06 11.06 -2.86
N ARG A 72 -0.04 10.81 -3.59
CA ARG A 72 -0.08 11.06 -5.04
C ARG A 72 0.14 12.53 -5.37
N ALA A 73 -0.40 13.45 -4.58
CA ALA A 73 -0.18 14.89 -4.75
C ALA A 73 1.26 15.30 -4.41
N ASP A 74 1.92 14.61 -3.47
CA ASP A 74 3.31 14.79 -3.07
C ASP A 74 4.31 14.25 -4.11
N GLY A 75 3.83 13.58 -5.16
CA GLY A 75 4.67 13.00 -6.22
C GLY A 75 5.00 11.52 -6.04
N TRP A 76 4.28 10.82 -5.17
CA TRP A 76 4.39 9.37 -5.08
C TRP A 76 3.70 8.71 -6.26
N HIS A 77 4.39 7.72 -6.84
CA HIS A 77 3.91 7.01 -8.00
C HIS A 77 3.52 5.59 -7.66
N ARG A 78 2.47 5.09 -8.31
CA ARG A 78 2.07 3.69 -8.19
C ARG A 78 3.12 2.82 -8.86
N VAL A 79 3.58 1.80 -8.15
CA VAL A 79 4.55 0.83 -8.66
C VAL A 79 4.02 -0.58 -8.55
N GLU A 80 4.70 -1.50 -9.23
CA GLU A 80 4.54 -2.92 -9.02
C GLU A 80 5.04 -3.33 -7.62
N PRO A 81 4.53 -4.43 -7.06
CA PRO A 81 4.95 -4.95 -5.76
C PRO A 81 6.47 -5.05 -5.66
N GLN A 82 7.05 -4.21 -4.80
CA GLN A 82 8.50 -4.15 -4.61
C GLN A 82 9.01 -5.26 -3.68
N TRP A 83 8.14 -5.86 -2.87
CA TRP A 83 8.47 -7.01 -2.02
C TRP A 83 7.22 -7.86 -1.76
N GLY A 84 7.43 -9.12 -1.38
CA GLY A 84 6.36 -10.10 -1.23
C GLY A 84 5.95 -10.79 -2.52
N LEU A 85 6.76 -10.68 -3.60
CA LEU A 85 6.67 -11.44 -4.85
C LEU A 85 7.12 -12.92 -4.69
N GLY A 86 6.82 -13.55 -3.55
CA GLY A 86 7.29 -14.90 -3.25
C GLY A 86 6.42 -15.65 -2.26
N LEU A 87 5.12 -15.35 -2.24
CA LEU A 87 4.13 -16.21 -1.57
C LEU A 87 3.10 -16.64 -2.62
N ASP A 88 3.59 -17.39 -3.59
CA ASP A 88 2.81 -18.42 -4.27
C ASP A 88 2.73 -19.64 -3.31
N PRO A 89 1.58 -20.35 -3.28
CA PRO A 89 1.11 -21.21 -2.17
C PRO A 89 1.94 -22.47 -1.86
#